data_AF-A0A2V9YUL0-F1
#
_entry.id   AF-A0A2V9YUL0-F1
#
_cell.length_a   1.000
_cell.length_b   1.000
_cell.length_c   1.000
_cell.angle_alpha   90.00
_cell.angle_beta   90.00
_cell.angle_gamma   90.00
#
_symmetry.space_group_name_H-M   'P 1'
#
loop_
_entity.id
_entity.type
_entity.pdbx_description
1 polymer ?
#
loop_
_entity_poly.entity_id
_entity_poly.type
_entity_poly.pdbx_seq_one_letter_code
_entity_poly.pdbx_strand_id
1 'polypeptide(L)'
;MPLPTGTPNEVTVGDILAFPQGAEPARDAPRSGRELQLFHVAHAFVQLAWVNPGDCDIHLEISDSPVKAAARVIVETPVDSEYCAARRAIAARLAAHGFGLSDTLPGGELPAAIPADVVGLAFQDFAHKRGSGFVKTVWELHPAIVNL
;
A
#
# COMPACT_ATOMS: atom_id res chain seq x y z
N MET A 1 -8.03 -10.50 -6.79
CA MET A 1 -7.08 -11.65 -6.85
C MET A 1 -6.66 -11.97 -5.43
N PRO A 2 -6.91 -13.18 -4.91
CA PRO A 2 -6.53 -13.53 -3.54
C PRO A 2 -5.01 -13.54 -3.34
N LEU A 3 -4.56 -13.19 -2.14
CA LEU A 3 -3.18 -13.43 -1.73
C LEU A 3 -2.88 -14.94 -1.75
N PRO A 4 -1.70 -15.37 -2.21
CA PRO A 4 -1.30 -16.77 -2.17
C PRO A 4 -1.21 -17.25 -0.72
N THR A 5 -1.43 -18.56 -0.54
CA THR A 5 -1.19 -19.21 0.76
C THR A 5 0.30 -19.43 0.97
N GLY A 6 0.80 -19.23 2.19
CA GLY A 6 2.21 -19.42 2.53
C GLY A 6 2.67 -18.50 3.66
N THR A 7 3.90 -18.72 4.12
CA THR A 7 4.57 -17.82 5.07
C THR A 7 5.10 -16.61 4.31
N PRO A 8 4.68 -15.37 4.63
CA PRO A 8 5.26 -14.17 4.02
C PRO A 8 6.74 -14.02 4.36
N ASN A 9 7.49 -13.37 3.46
CA ASN A 9 8.83 -12.88 3.77
C ASN A 9 8.72 -11.60 4.60
N GLU A 10 9.33 -11.59 5.78
CA GLU A 10 9.40 -10.40 6.63
C GLU A 10 10.30 -9.33 5.99
N VAL A 11 9.79 -8.10 5.87
CA VAL A 11 10.49 -6.94 5.32
C VAL A 11 10.06 -5.65 6.04
N THR A 12 10.93 -4.65 6.03
CA THR A 12 10.61 -3.28 6.47
C THR A 12 10.23 -2.38 5.29
N VAL A 13 9.70 -1.18 5.52
CA VAL A 13 9.50 -0.21 4.43
C VAL A 13 10.85 0.16 3.82
N GLY A 14 11.90 0.29 4.63
CA GLY A 14 13.28 0.51 4.22
C GLY A 14 13.81 -0.56 3.25
N ASP A 15 13.50 -1.84 3.49
CA ASP A 15 13.87 -2.92 2.58
C ASP A 15 13.18 -2.78 1.22
N ILE A 16 11.88 -2.45 1.21
CA ILE A 16 11.11 -2.24 -0.03
C ILE A 16 11.64 -1.01 -0.79
N LEU A 17 11.97 0.06 -0.08
CA LEU A 17 12.60 1.25 -0.67
C LEU A 17 13.96 0.93 -1.31
N ALA A 18 14.68 -0.06 -0.80
CA ALA A 18 15.97 -0.50 -1.31
C ALA A 18 15.87 -1.56 -2.42
N PHE A 19 14.68 -2.05 -2.75
CA PHE A 19 14.51 -3.02 -3.83
C PHE A 19 15.07 -2.47 -5.16
N PRO A 20 15.94 -3.25 -5.84
CA PRO A 20 16.39 -2.89 -7.18
C PRO A 20 15.21 -2.63 -8.10
N GLN A 21 15.26 -1.49 -8.80
CA GLN A 21 14.29 -1.12 -9.82
C GLN A 21 14.73 -1.76 -11.13
N GLY A 22 13.89 -2.65 -11.67
CA GLY A 22 14.13 -3.28 -12.96
C GLY A 22 13.85 -2.34 -14.12
N ALA A 23 13.81 -2.90 -15.33
CA ALA A 23 13.22 -2.20 -16.45
C ALA A 23 11.75 -1.84 -16.14
N GLU A 24 11.32 -0.71 -16.68
CA GLU A 24 9.94 -0.26 -16.62
C GLU A 24 9.00 -1.32 -17.22
N PRO A 25 8.06 -1.91 -16.45
CA PRO A 25 7.20 -2.96 -16.96
C PRO A 25 6.15 -2.40 -17.94
N ALA A 26 5.79 -3.20 -18.94
CA ALA A 26 4.58 -2.91 -19.71
C ALA A 26 3.35 -3.10 -18.82
N ARG A 27 2.28 -2.34 -19.08
CA ARG A 27 1.04 -2.36 -18.28
C ARG A 27 0.44 -3.77 -18.11
N ASP A 28 0.58 -4.62 -19.11
CA ASP A 28 0.08 -6.00 -19.15
C ASP A 28 1.18 -7.05 -19.02
N ALA A 29 2.40 -6.65 -18.62
CA ALA A 29 3.49 -7.59 -18.42
C ALA A 29 3.11 -8.63 -17.35
N PRO A 30 3.39 -9.92 -17.58
CA PRO A 30 3.15 -10.93 -16.56
C PRO A 30 4.07 -10.69 -15.36
N ARG A 31 3.53 -10.85 -14.15
CA ARG A 31 4.30 -10.76 -12.91
C ARG A 31 5.45 -11.75 -12.91
N SER A 32 6.61 -11.33 -12.40
CA SER A 32 7.78 -12.19 -12.32
C SER A 32 8.67 -11.89 -11.11
N GLY A 33 9.57 -12.83 -10.77
CA GLY A 33 10.58 -12.63 -9.74
C GLY A 33 9.98 -12.26 -8.39
N ARG A 34 10.31 -11.04 -7.91
CA ARG A 34 9.84 -10.54 -6.62
C ARG A 34 8.32 -10.37 -6.57
N GLU A 35 7.67 -10.09 -7.69
CA GLU A 35 6.21 -9.89 -7.75
C GLU A 35 5.40 -11.15 -7.46
N LEU A 36 6.06 -12.31 -7.43
CA LEU A 36 5.49 -13.59 -7.04
C LEU A 36 5.70 -13.92 -5.55
N GLN A 37 6.33 -13.01 -4.80
CA GLN A 37 6.66 -13.21 -3.38
C GLN A 37 5.67 -12.45 -2.51
N LEU A 38 5.17 -13.15 -1.49
CA LEU A 38 4.36 -12.58 -0.43
C LEU A 38 5.27 -11.95 0.62
N PHE A 39 4.96 -10.73 1.02
CA PHE A 39 5.70 -9.96 2.01
C PHE A 39 4.82 -9.59 3.19
N HIS A 40 5.45 -9.47 4.34
CA HIS A 40 4.85 -8.94 5.55
C HIS A 40 5.70 -7.80 6.10
N VAL A 41 5.05 -6.66 6.33
CA VAL A 41 5.61 -5.49 7.01
C VAL A 41 4.93 -5.40 8.37
N ALA A 42 5.57 -5.96 9.39
CA ALA A 42 5.00 -6.03 10.74
C ALA A 42 4.83 -4.66 11.42
N HIS A 43 5.63 -3.67 11.02
CA HIS A 43 5.64 -2.34 11.63
C HIS A 43 5.83 -1.26 10.57
N ALA A 44 4.77 -0.49 10.32
CA ALA A 44 4.81 0.72 9.52
C ALA A 44 3.86 1.79 10.09
N PHE A 45 3.82 2.94 9.44
CA PHE A 45 2.92 4.03 9.77
C PHE A 45 2.24 4.53 8.51
N VAL A 46 0.90 4.48 8.44
CA VAL A 46 0.13 5.14 7.39
C VAL A 46 0.24 6.64 7.55
N GLN A 47 0.60 7.32 6.48
CA GLN A 47 0.76 8.76 6.42
C GLN A 47 -0.33 9.43 5.59
N LEU A 48 -0.80 8.77 4.55
CA LEU A 48 -1.75 9.30 3.56
C LEU A 48 -2.67 8.18 3.10
N ALA A 49 -3.94 8.50 2.86
CA ALA A 49 -4.93 7.54 2.36
C ALA A 49 -5.87 8.17 1.31
N TRP A 50 -6.25 7.40 0.29
CA TRP A 50 -7.29 7.77 -0.67
C TRP A 50 -7.95 6.53 -1.29
N VAL A 51 -9.12 6.73 -1.90
CA VAL A 51 -9.71 5.74 -2.81
C VAL A 51 -9.34 6.17 -4.23
N ASN A 52 -8.70 5.29 -4.99
CA ASN A 52 -8.33 5.62 -6.35
C ASN A 52 -9.54 5.55 -7.28
N PRO A 53 -9.83 6.62 -8.05
CA PRO A 53 -11.02 6.64 -8.90
C PRO A 53 -10.93 5.71 -10.12
N GLY A 54 -9.76 5.17 -10.43
CA GLY A 54 -9.54 4.31 -11.60
C GLY A 54 -10.00 2.86 -11.39
N ASP A 55 -9.63 2.27 -10.26
CA ASP A 55 -9.86 0.86 -9.89
C ASP A 55 -10.65 0.69 -8.58
N CYS A 56 -10.94 1.79 -7.88
CA CYS A 56 -11.61 1.82 -6.59
C CYS A 56 -10.81 1.17 -5.44
N ASP A 57 -9.51 0.99 -5.62
CA ASP A 57 -8.66 0.45 -4.57
C ASP A 57 -8.47 1.46 -3.44
N ILE A 58 -8.25 0.97 -2.23
CA ILE A 58 -7.81 1.83 -1.14
C ILE A 58 -6.30 1.91 -1.23
N HIS A 59 -5.79 3.11 -1.51
CA HIS A 59 -4.37 3.37 -1.56
C HIS A 59 -3.95 4.01 -0.23
N LEU A 60 -2.87 3.49 0.33
CA LEU A 60 -2.23 3.97 1.54
C LEU A 60 -0.76 4.23 1.24
N GLU A 61 -0.21 5.31 1.79
CA GLU A 61 1.23 5.50 1.82
C GLU A 61 1.74 5.17 3.22
N ILE A 62 2.68 4.24 3.31
CA ILE A 62 3.28 3.80 4.56
C ILE A 62 4.75 4.23 4.67
N SER A 63 5.22 4.48 5.88
CA SER A 63 6.63 4.76 6.21
C SER A 63 7.10 4.00 7.44
N ASP A 64 8.42 3.79 7.60
CA ASP A 64 9.00 3.13 8.80
C ASP A 64 8.88 3.98 10.08
N SER A 65 8.59 5.27 9.96
CA SER A 65 8.49 6.18 11.10
C SER A 65 7.21 7.03 11.00
N PRO A 66 6.71 7.58 12.11
CA PRO A 66 5.55 8.47 12.08
C PRO A 66 5.88 9.87 11.53
N VAL A 67 7.13 10.15 11.16
CA VAL A 67 7.56 11.46 10.66
C VAL A 67 6.98 11.72 9.27
N LYS A 68 6.28 12.85 9.11
CA LYS A 68 5.60 13.20 7.86
C LYS A 68 6.50 13.30 6.64
N ALA A 69 7.76 13.66 6.83
CA ALA A 69 8.76 13.75 5.76
C ALA A 69 9.47 12.41 5.44
N ALA A 70 9.14 11.32 6.13
CA ALA A 70 9.75 10.01 5.88
C ALA A 70 9.43 9.53 4.46
N ALA A 71 10.37 8.77 3.87
CA ALA A 71 10.16 8.10 2.59
C ALA A 71 9.05 7.06 2.72
N ARG A 72 8.26 6.90 1.64
CA ARG A 72 7.04 6.11 1.64
C ARG A 72 6.99 5.09 0.50
N VAL A 73 6.22 4.05 0.76
CA VAL A 73 5.81 2.99 -0.16
C VAL A 73 4.29 3.01 -0.26
N ILE A 74 3.77 2.74 -1.46
CA ILE A 74 2.33 2.59 -1.68
C ILE A 74 1.90 1.17 -1.32
N VAL A 75 0.71 1.04 -0.74
CA VAL A 75 0.03 -0.22 -0.46
C VAL A 75 -1.40 -0.09 -0.93
N GLU A 76 -1.88 -1.08 -1.68
CA GLU A 76 -3.19 -1.06 -2.31
C GLU A 76 -4.04 -2.25 -1.86
N THR A 77 -5.22 -1.96 -1.31
CA THR A 77 -6.22 -2.97 -0.92
C THR A 77 -7.31 -3.01 -1.98
N PRO A 78 -7.41 -4.11 -2.77
CA PRO A 78 -8.32 -4.16 -3.90
C PRO A 78 -9.81 -4.09 -3.54
N VAL A 79 -10.66 -3.77 -4.51
CA VAL A 79 -12.13 -3.80 -4.35
C VAL A 79 -12.74 -5.21 -4.29
N ASP A 80 -11.98 -6.25 -4.67
CA ASP A 80 -12.49 -7.62 -4.74
C ASP A 80 -13.06 -8.12 -3.40
N SER A 81 -14.02 -9.05 -3.49
CA SER A 81 -14.83 -9.50 -2.35
C SER A 81 -14.01 -10.08 -1.19
N GLU A 82 -12.86 -10.69 -1.48
CA GLU A 82 -11.95 -11.24 -0.48
C GLU A 82 -11.32 -10.15 0.41
N TYR A 83 -11.24 -8.89 -0.06
CA TYR A 83 -10.67 -7.76 0.68
C TYR A 83 -11.73 -6.92 1.40
N CYS A 84 -13.03 -7.20 1.22
CA CYS A 84 -14.12 -6.43 1.83
C CYS A 84 -13.99 -6.27 3.36
N ALA A 85 -13.53 -7.31 4.06
CA ALA A 85 -13.32 -7.23 5.51
C ALA A 85 -12.18 -6.27 5.86
N ALA A 86 -11.03 -6.38 5.17
CA ALA A 86 -9.88 -5.50 5.35
C ALA A 86 -10.25 -4.03 5.03
N ARG A 87 -10.93 -3.79 3.91
CA ARG A 87 -11.40 -2.45 3.51
C ARG A 87 -12.30 -1.81 4.57
N ARG A 88 -13.26 -2.56 5.12
CA ARG A 88 -14.13 -2.07 6.20
C ARG A 88 -13.34 -1.76 7.47
N ALA A 89 -12.35 -2.58 7.80
CA ALA A 89 -11.48 -2.34 8.95
C ALA A 89 -10.66 -1.06 8.77
N ILE A 90 -10.04 -0.87 7.60
CA ILE A 90 -9.30 0.35 7.25
C ILE A 90 -10.21 1.58 7.38
N ALA A 91 -11.38 1.56 6.73
CA ALA A 91 -12.31 2.70 6.76
C ALA A 91 -12.78 3.03 8.18
N ALA A 92 -13.11 2.01 8.99
CA ALA A 92 -13.53 2.20 10.38
C ALA A 92 -12.40 2.79 11.25
N ARG A 93 -11.17 2.32 11.07
CA ARG A 93 -10.00 2.82 11.80
C ARG A 93 -9.64 4.24 11.40
N LEU A 94 -9.60 4.55 10.11
CA LEU A 94 -9.40 5.92 9.63
C LEU A 94 -10.47 6.87 10.22
N ALA A 95 -11.74 6.47 10.20
CA ALA A 95 -12.83 7.27 10.75
C ALA A 95 -12.67 7.51 12.26
N ALA A 96 -12.25 6.49 13.02
CA ALA A 96 -11.94 6.63 14.45
C ALA A 96 -10.79 7.62 14.73
N HIS A 97 -9.92 7.85 13.74
CA HIS A 97 -8.83 8.83 13.77
C HIS A 97 -9.19 10.16 13.08
N GLY A 98 -10.49 10.41 12.83
CA GLY A 98 -10.97 11.67 12.26
C GLY A 98 -10.71 11.81 10.75
N PHE A 99 -10.42 10.72 10.06
CA PHE A 99 -10.20 10.70 8.62
C PHE A 99 -11.30 9.92 7.90
N GLY A 100 -12.13 10.61 7.10
CA GLY A 100 -13.16 9.98 6.30
C GLY A 100 -12.61 9.48 4.97
N LEU A 101 -12.69 8.18 4.72
CA LEU A 101 -12.35 7.60 3.42
C LEU A 101 -13.60 7.54 2.53
N SER A 102 -13.55 8.19 1.36
CA SER A 102 -14.63 8.15 0.36
C SER A 102 -14.05 8.22 -1.04
N ASP A 103 -14.76 7.61 -1.98
CA ASP A 103 -14.59 7.70 -3.44
C ASP A 103 -14.94 9.08 -4.02
N THR A 104 -15.68 9.91 -3.28
CA THR A 104 -16.10 11.25 -3.71
C THR A 104 -15.33 12.38 -3.02
N LEU A 105 -14.57 12.08 -1.97
CA LEU A 105 -13.73 13.05 -1.28
C LEU A 105 -12.29 12.94 -1.78
N PRO A 106 -11.55 14.06 -1.90
CA PRO A 106 -10.12 13.97 -2.10
C PRO A 106 -9.52 13.26 -0.89
N GLY A 107 -8.74 12.22 -1.13
CA GLY A 107 -7.89 11.67 -0.07
C GLY A 107 -6.80 12.66 0.33
N GLY A 108 -5.92 12.25 1.24
CA GLY A 108 -4.89 13.16 1.73
C GLY A 108 -4.14 12.68 2.94
N GLU A 109 -3.23 13.56 3.38
CA GLU A 109 -2.38 13.33 4.53
C GLU A 109 -3.21 13.19 5.81
N LEU A 110 -2.96 12.12 6.56
CA LEU A 110 -3.58 11.90 7.85
C LEU A 110 -3.10 12.95 8.86
N PRO A 111 -3.96 13.49 9.74
CA PRO A 111 -3.54 14.43 10.79
C PRO A 111 -2.45 13.88 11.72
N ALA A 112 -2.54 12.58 12.02
CA ALA A 112 -1.53 11.82 12.75
C ALA A 112 -1.26 10.51 12.01
N ALA A 113 -0.01 10.05 12.03
CA ALA A 113 0.34 8.77 11.45
C ALA A 113 -0.28 7.63 12.26
N ILE A 114 -0.78 6.59 11.58
CA ILE A 114 -1.46 5.45 12.22
C ILE A 114 -0.55 4.22 12.07
N PRO A 115 -0.19 3.51 13.17
CA PRO A 115 0.56 2.26 13.07
C PRO A 115 -0.16 1.25 12.17
N ALA A 116 0.61 0.50 11.40
CA ALA A 116 0.07 -0.47 10.47
C ALA A 116 0.92 -1.73 10.39
N ASP A 117 0.23 -2.80 10.04
CA ASP A 117 0.73 -4.12 9.71
C ASP A 117 0.17 -4.50 8.33
N VAL A 118 1.04 -4.96 7.42
CA VAL A 118 0.69 -5.15 6.00
C VAL A 118 1.16 -6.51 5.52
N VAL A 119 0.26 -7.28 4.90
CA VAL A 119 0.62 -8.47 4.12
C VAL A 119 0.22 -8.24 2.66
N GLY A 120 1.15 -8.40 1.73
CA GLY A 120 0.86 -8.17 0.31
C GLY A 120 1.89 -8.75 -0.65
N LEU A 121 1.54 -8.78 -1.93
CA LEU A 121 2.48 -9.14 -2.99
C LEU A 121 3.23 -7.89 -3.43
N ALA A 122 4.55 -8.03 -3.66
CA ALA A 122 5.27 -6.96 -4.34
C ALA A 122 4.68 -6.75 -5.74
N PHE A 123 4.67 -5.49 -6.18
CA PHE A 123 4.30 -5.11 -7.53
C PHE A 123 5.22 -3.98 -7.97
N GLN A 124 5.85 -4.14 -9.15
CA GLN A 124 6.62 -3.04 -9.72
C GLN A 124 5.66 -2.24 -10.60
N ASP A 125 5.24 -1.09 -10.09
CA ASP A 125 4.24 -0.27 -10.77
C ASP A 125 4.84 0.48 -11.97
N PHE A 126 4.02 0.69 -13.00
CA PHE A 126 4.45 1.33 -14.24
C PHE A 126 4.45 2.86 -14.14
N ALA A 127 5.10 3.54 -15.08
CA ALA A 127 5.39 4.96 -15.01
C ALA A 127 4.12 5.80 -15.12
N HIS A 128 3.70 6.35 -13.98
CA HIS A 128 2.67 7.37 -13.88
C HIS A 128 2.92 8.32 -12.70
N LYS A 129 2.00 9.28 -12.49
CA LYS A 129 2.00 10.09 -11.27
C LYS A 129 1.63 9.18 -10.09
N ARG A 130 2.58 8.90 -9.22
CA ARG A 130 2.40 8.03 -8.04
C ARG A 130 2.34 8.87 -6.77
N GLY A 131 1.29 8.66 -5.97
CA GLY A 131 1.11 9.22 -4.63
C GLY A 131 1.62 10.66 -4.43
N SER A 132 2.18 10.90 -3.27
CA SER A 132 2.78 12.14 -2.81
C SER A 132 4.26 12.25 -3.21
N GLY A 133 4.84 13.43 -3.00
CA GLY A 133 6.29 13.65 -3.18
C GLY A 133 7.18 12.84 -2.23
N PHE A 134 6.62 12.13 -1.25
CA PHE A 134 7.34 11.28 -0.32
C PHE A 134 7.39 9.81 -0.74
N VAL A 135 6.64 9.40 -1.77
CA VAL A 135 6.79 8.07 -2.38
C VAL A 135 8.14 8.02 -3.13
N LYS A 136 9.05 7.15 -2.68
CA LYS A 136 10.45 7.13 -3.16
C LYS A 136 10.85 5.87 -3.93
N THR A 137 9.89 5.03 -4.28
CA THR A 137 10.13 3.81 -5.06
C THR A 137 8.98 3.57 -6.04
N VAL A 138 9.24 2.75 -7.06
CA VAL A 138 8.23 2.21 -7.98
C VAL A 138 7.63 0.90 -7.47
N TRP A 139 8.15 0.37 -6.38
CA TRP A 139 7.63 -0.84 -5.74
C TRP A 139 6.47 -0.49 -4.81
N GLU A 140 5.42 -1.28 -4.88
CA GLU A 140 4.28 -1.24 -3.97
C GLU A 140 3.93 -2.64 -3.47
N LEU A 141 3.02 -2.71 -2.50
CA LEU A 141 2.35 -3.96 -2.13
C LEU A 141 0.93 -3.95 -2.69
N HIS A 142 0.70 -4.74 -3.74
CA HIS A 142 -0.59 -4.88 -4.43
C HIS A 142 -0.76 -6.29 -5.04
N PRO A 143 -1.79 -7.05 -4.65
CA PRO A 143 -2.79 -6.71 -3.64
C PRO A 143 -2.22 -6.81 -2.23
N ALA A 144 -2.86 -6.13 -1.27
CA ALA A 144 -2.49 -6.18 0.13
C ALA A 144 -3.69 -6.16 1.09
N ILE A 145 -3.47 -6.75 2.27
CA ILE A 145 -4.32 -6.62 3.45
C ILE A 145 -3.58 -5.72 4.43
N VAL A 146 -4.26 -4.68 4.93
CA VAL A 146 -3.69 -3.73 5.90
C VAL A 146 -4.51 -3.72 7.18
N ASN A 147 -3.81 -3.86 8.31
CA ASN A 147 -4.36 -3.76 9.65
C ASN A 147 -3.90 -2.44 10.29
N LEU A 148 -4.85 -1.65 10.81
CA LEU A 148 -4.65 -0.35 11.48
C LEU A 148 -5.11 -0.38 12.95
#